data_AF-A0A845Z899-F1
#
_entry.id   AF-A0A845Z899-F1
#
_cell.length_a   1.000
_cell.length_b   1.000
_cell.length_c   1.000
_cell.angle_alpha   90.00
_cell.angle_beta   90.00
_cell.angle_gamma   90.00
#
_symmetry.space_group_name_H-M   'P 1'
#
loop_
_entity.id
_entity.type
_entity.pdbx_description
1 polymer ?
#
loop_
_entity_poly.entity_id
_entity_poly.type
_entity_poly.pdbx_seq_one_letter_code
_entity_poly.pdbx_strand_id
1 'polypeptide(L)'
;MGCVFFSIFGLIALSSLWWVYFDDVAGADINWGRLRNYLWFYGHLPVALGLTAFGVAAKKLYSSSTAEPLKIEYIYLYAGAVIMYLVGVALIDLVTPRPSEPKASSMRRVIYRIASAVAVLLLAYFGYGMFLLPFIVLMAVFTATPVIIEVVFGTGIAPSDHWHTSATSVKPGE
;
A
#
# COMPACT_ATOMS: atom_id res chain seq x y z
N MET A 1 13.17 -23.39 10.75
CA MET A 1 12.32 -23.19 9.55
C MET A 1 11.35 -22.01 9.68
N GLY A 2 10.62 -21.85 10.80
CA GLY A 2 9.64 -20.76 10.98
C GLY A 2 10.18 -19.33 10.74
N CYS A 3 11.41 -19.03 11.17
CA CYS A 3 12.01 -17.71 10.98
C CYS A 3 12.26 -17.36 9.50
N VAL A 4 12.58 -18.35 8.66
CA VAL A 4 12.80 -18.14 7.21
C VAL A 4 11.49 -17.75 6.54
N PHE A 5 10.40 -18.46 6.84
CA PHE A 5 9.08 -18.11 6.33
C PHE A 5 8.63 -16.73 6.81
N PHE A 6 8.83 -16.41 8.09
CA PHE A 6 8.52 -15.07 8.60
C PHE A 6 9.26 -13.98 7.82
N SER A 7 10.56 -14.16 7.57
CA SER A 7 11.36 -13.18 6.81
C SER A 7 10.87 -13.05 5.36
N ILE A 8 10.53 -14.15 4.69
CA ILE A 8 10.03 -14.12 3.32
C ILE A 8 8.69 -13.38 3.25
N PHE A 9 7.71 -13.78 4.06
CA PHE A 9 6.38 -13.15 4.06
C PHE A 9 6.40 -11.72 4.58
N GLY A 10 7.24 -11.43 5.58
CA GLY A 10 7.46 -10.08 6.09
C GLY A 10 8.10 -9.15 5.06
N LEU A 11 9.08 -9.64 4.28
CA LEU A 11 9.66 -8.89 3.17
C LEU A 11 8.63 -8.66 2.06
N ILE A 12 7.83 -9.66 1.71
CA ILE A 12 6.73 -9.49 0.73
C ILE A 12 5.79 -8.39 1.20
N ALA A 13 5.33 -8.43 2.45
CA ALA A 13 4.45 -7.39 3.00
C ALA A 13 5.11 -6.00 2.97
N LEU A 14 6.38 -5.89 3.39
CA LEU A 14 7.12 -4.63 3.38
C LEU A 14 7.29 -4.08 1.96
N SER A 15 7.72 -4.93 1.02
CA SER A 15 7.89 -4.58 -0.39
C SER A 15 6.57 -4.18 -1.02
N SER A 16 5.46 -4.87 -0.72
CA SER A 16 4.12 -4.51 -1.19
C SER A 16 3.69 -3.15 -0.68
N LEU A 17 3.80 -2.90 0.63
CA LEU A 17 3.45 -1.61 1.22
C LEU A 17 4.26 -0.50 0.53
N TRP A 18 5.59 -0.66 0.50
CA TRP A 18 6.51 0.27 -0.16
C TRP A 18 6.13 0.53 -1.63
N TRP A 19 5.80 -0.51 -2.39
CA TRP A 19 5.46 -0.39 -3.80
C TRP A 19 4.23 0.49 -4.04
N VAL A 20 3.15 0.30 -3.26
CA VAL A 20 1.93 1.12 -3.39
C VAL A 20 2.27 2.59 -3.21
N TYR A 21 3.01 2.93 -2.15
CA TYR A 21 3.34 4.33 -1.86
C TYR A 21 4.15 5.00 -2.97
N PHE A 22 5.15 4.32 -3.53
CA PHE A 22 5.97 4.93 -4.59
C PHE A 22 5.23 5.06 -5.91
N ASP A 23 4.37 4.10 -6.27
CA ASP A 23 3.57 4.19 -7.49
C ASP A 23 2.64 5.42 -7.46
N ASP A 24 2.03 5.68 -6.30
CA ASP A 24 1.14 6.82 -6.10
C ASP A 24 1.86 8.16 -6.07
N VAL A 25 3.04 8.20 -5.44
CA VAL A 25 3.83 9.44 -5.34
C VAL A 25 4.50 9.79 -6.66
N ALA A 26 4.96 8.79 -7.44
CA ALA A 26 5.65 9.01 -8.71
C ALA A 26 4.71 9.47 -9.85
N GLY A 27 3.44 9.02 -9.85
CA GLY A 27 2.45 9.38 -10.86
C GLY A 27 1.60 10.62 -10.51
N ALA A 28 1.93 11.32 -9.43
CA ALA A 28 1.13 12.38 -8.86
C ALA A 28 1.16 13.68 -9.64
N ASP A 29 0.02 14.13 -10.17
CA ASP A 29 -0.12 15.49 -10.69
C ASP A 29 -0.73 16.39 -9.60
N ILE A 30 0.11 17.18 -8.96
CA ILE A 30 -0.26 18.00 -7.80
C ILE A 30 -1.01 19.23 -8.30
N ASN A 31 -2.33 19.16 -8.29
CA ASN A 31 -3.18 20.31 -8.56
C ASN A 31 -3.42 21.09 -7.25
N TRP A 32 -2.83 22.30 -7.19
CA TRP A 32 -2.54 23.14 -6.02
C TRP A 32 -3.73 23.76 -5.27
N GLY A 33 -4.81 23.01 -5.04
CA GLY A 33 -5.89 23.43 -4.16
C GLY A 33 -5.45 23.41 -2.68
N ARG A 34 -5.83 24.43 -1.88
CA ARG A 34 -5.46 24.55 -0.44
C ARG A 34 -5.65 23.25 0.35
N LEU A 35 -6.82 22.63 0.26
CA LEU A 35 -7.13 21.39 1.01
C LEU A 35 -6.29 20.18 0.54
N ARG A 36 -6.00 20.11 -0.77
CA ARG A 36 -5.25 18.99 -1.37
C ARG A 36 -3.78 19.05 -1.01
N ASN A 37 -3.21 20.26 -0.94
CA ASN A 37 -1.84 20.46 -0.45
C ASN A 37 -1.71 20.00 1.01
N TYR A 38 -2.65 20.38 1.88
CA TYR A 38 -2.61 19.94 3.27
C TYR A 38 -2.68 18.41 3.38
N LEU A 39 -3.63 17.77 2.69
CA LEU A 39 -3.76 16.31 2.71
C LEU A 39 -2.56 15.60 2.08
N TRP A 40 -1.94 16.18 1.06
CA TRP A 40 -0.70 15.67 0.49
C TRP A 40 0.44 15.72 1.52
N PHE A 41 0.75 16.87 2.12
CA PHE A 41 1.83 16.97 3.11
C PHE A 41 1.56 16.16 4.37
N TYR A 42 0.36 16.28 4.94
CA TYR A 42 0.01 15.61 6.19
C TYR A 42 -0.32 14.12 6.01
N GLY A 43 -0.70 13.69 4.82
CA GLY A 43 -0.96 12.28 4.49
C GLY A 43 0.30 11.41 4.58
N HIS A 44 1.49 11.99 4.44
CA HIS A 44 2.76 11.27 4.60
C HIS A 44 3.04 10.91 6.07
N LEU A 45 2.51 11.66 7.03
CA LEU A 45 2.70 11.39 8.46
C LEU A 45 2.14 10.02 8.90
N PRO A 46 0.86 9.68 8.65
CA PRO A 46 0.33 8.36 9.01
C PRO A 46 1.03 7.23 8.26
N VAL A 47 1.50 7.45 7.03
CA VAL A 47 2.30 6.47 6.27
C VAL A 47 3.63 6.19 6.97
N ALA A 48 4.37 7.25 7.33
CA ALA A 48 5.65 7.12 8.03
C ALA A 48 5.47 6.49 9.43
N LEU A 49 4.43 6.89 10.16
CA LEU A 49 4.08 6.30 11.46
C LEU A 49 3.70 4.82 11.33
N GLY A 50 2.88 4.46 10.34
CA GLY A 50 2.51 3.07 10.06
C GLY A 50 3.73 2.21 9.73
N LEU A 51 4.62 2.70 8.87
CA LEU A 51 5.82 1.96 8.45
C LEU A 51 6.82 1.76 9.59
N THR A 52 7.03 2.79 10.42
CA THR A 52 7.89 2.69 11.61
C THR A 52 7.31 1.75 12.66
N ALA A 53 5.99 1.86 12.92
CA ALA A 53 5.29 0.93 13.81
C ALA A 53 5.34 -0.51 13.31
N PHE A 54 5.23 -0.72 11.99
CA PHE A 54 5.35 -2.02 11.35
C PHE A 54 6.73 -2.65 11.62
N GLY A 55 7.81 -1.88 11.48
CA GLY A 55 9.17 -2.37 11.78
C GLY A 55 9.33 -2.82 13.24
N VAL A 56 8.77 -2.05 14.19
CA VAL A 56 8.77 -2.42 15.61
C VAL A 56 7.92 -3.68 15.84
N ALA A 57 6.74 -3.75 15.23
CA ALA A 57 5.85 -4.90 15.33
C ALA A 57 6.51 -6.18 14.77
N ALA A 58 7.11 -6.09 13.58
CA ALA A 58 7.81 -7.18 12.93
C ALA A 58 8.96 -7.70 13.79
N LYS A 59 9.74 -6.81 14.42
CA LYS A 59 10.79 -7.21 15.38
C LYS A 59 10.21 -7.98 16.57
N LYS A 60 9.10 -7.50 17.15
CA LYS A 60 8.45 -8.19 18.29
C LYS A 60 7.88 -9.55 17.89
N LEU A 61 7.24 -9.66 16.73
CA LEU A 61 6.74 -10.93 16.20
C LEU A 61 7.87 -11.90 15.90
N TYR A 62 8.99 -11.42 15.34
CA TYR A 62 10.17 -12.25 15.06
C TYR A 62 10.77 -12.86 16.33
N SER A 63 10.79 -12.10 17.43
CA SER A 63 11.26 -12.58 18.73
C SER A 63 10.24 -13.43 19.50
N SER A 64 9.04 -13.63 18.94
CA SER A 64 8.00 -14.45 19.57
C SER A 64 8.23 -15.94 19.33
N SER A 65 7.89 -16.78 20.31
CA SER A 65 7.97 -18.23 20.15
C SER A 65 6.99 -18.71 19.07
N THR A 66 7.45 -19.57 18.16
CA THR A 66 6.59 -20.19 17.14
C THR A 66 5.72 -21.32 17.70
N ALA A 67 6.02 -21.80 18.90
CA ALA A 67 5.33 -22.92 19.54
C ALA A 67 4.13 -22.47 20.40
N GLU A 68 3.98 -21.17 20.63
CA GLU A 68 2.88 -20.60 21.40
C GLU A 68 1.99 -19.71 20.53
N PRO A 69 0.70 -19.57 20.86
CA PRO A 69 -0.17 -18.58 20.24
C PRO A 69 0.40 -17.16 20.38
N LEU A 70 0.17 -16.34 19.36
CA LEU A 70 0.61 -14.95 19.38
C LEU A 70 -0.08 -14.17 20.50
N LYS A 71 0.70 -13.32 21.17
CA LYS A 71 0.16 -12.35 22.11
C LYS A 71 -0.71 -11.35 21.36
N ILE A 72 -1.89 -11.08 21.92
CA ILE A 72 -2.87 -10.18 21.32
C ILE A 72 -2.32 -8.76 21.10
N GLU A 73 -1.43 -8.30 21.99
CA GLU A 73 -0.73 -7.02 21.85
C GLU A 73 0.07 -6.92 20.55
N TYR A 74 0.70 -8.03 20.13
CA TYR A 74 1.54 -8.07 18.93
C TYR A 74 0.68 -8.12 17.66
N ILE A 75 -0.46 -8.82 17.72
CA ILE A 75 -1.46 -8.84 16.65
C ILE A 75 -1.99 -7.43 16.39
N TYR A 76 -2.45 -6.73 17.43
CA TYR A 76 -2.98 -5.38 17.28
C TYR A 76 -1.92 -4.37 16.86
N LEU A 77 -0.68 -4.49 17.37
CA LEU A 77 0.41 -3.61 16.97
C LEU A 77 0.74 -3.76 15.47
N TYR A 78 0.84 -5.01 14.99
CA TYR A 78 1.15 -5.29 13.58
C TYR A 78 -0.02 -4.88 12.67
N ALA A 79 -1.24 -5.29 13.01
CA ALA A 79 -2.43 -4.94 12.24
C ALA A 79 -2.68 -3.44 12.20
N GLY A 80 -2.58 -2.77 13.35
CA GLY A 80 -2.75 -1.32 13.46
C GLY A 80 -1.73 -0.56 12.61
N ALA A 81 -0.46 -1.00 12.59
CA ALA A 81 0.56 -0.42 11.73
C ALA A 81 0.21 -0.53 10.24
N VAL A 82 -0.24 -1.71 9.79
CA VAL A 82 -0.66 -1.95 8.40
C VAL A 82 -1.91 -1.14 8.04
N ILE A 83 -2.91 -1.10 8.91
CA ILE A 83 -4.15 -0.32 8.70
C ILE A 83 -3.82 1.17 8.59
N MET A 84 -3.01 1.71 9.50
CA MET A 84 -2.59 3.11 9.50
C MET A 84 -1.87 3.47 8.19
N TYR A 85 -1.01 2.56 7.72
CA TYR A 85 -0.32 2.71 6.44
C TYR A 85 -1.31 2.73 5.26
N LEU A 86 -2.18 1.73 5.14
CA LEU A 86 -3.13 1.60 4.03
C LEU A 86 -4.12 2.77 3.99
N VAL A 87 -4.60 3.23 5.14
CA VAL A 87 -5.46 4.41 5.24
C VAL A 87 -4.71 5.68 4.85
N GLY A 88 -3.47 5.86 5.32
CA GLY A 88 -2.63 7.00 4.93
C GLY A 88 -2.41 7.07 3.43
N VAL A 89 -2.08 5.94 2.81
CA VAL A 89 -1.89 5.84 1.35
C VAL A 89 -3.22 6.03 0.59
N ALA A 90 -4.35 5.54 1.10
CA ALA A 90 -5.66 5.81 0.52
C ALA A 90 -6.05 7.31 0.58
N LEU A 91 -5.67 8.03 1.63
CA LEU A 91 -5.89 9.48 1.76
C LEU A 91 -5.06 10.26 0.73
N ILE A 92 -3.82 9.83 0.49
CA ILE A 92 -2.95 10.41 -0.55
C ILE A 92 -3.60 10.21 -1.93
N ASP A 93 -4.07 8.99 -2.23
CA ASP A 93 -4.73 8.69 -3.51
C ASP A 93 -6.00 9.50 -3.77
N LEU A 94 -6.79 9.76 -2.73
CA LEU A 94 -8.01 10.56 -2.84
C LEU A 94 -7.73 11.98 -3.32
N VAL A 95 -6.56 12.53 -3.00
CA VAL A 95 -6.18 13.88 -3.40
C VAL A 95 -5.31 13.94 -4.65
N THR A 96 -4.82 12.79 -5.11
CA THR A 96 -3.84 12.66 -6.20
C THR A 96 -4.37 11.82 -7.36
N PRO A 97 -5.30 12.35 -8.18
CA PRO A 97 -5.74 11.70 -9.39
C PRO A 97 -4.63 11.75 -10.45
N ARG A 98 -4.41 10.62 -11.12
CA ARG A 98 -3.48 10.52 -12.26
C ARG A 98 -4.15 11.10 -13.52
N PRO A 99 -3.50 11.99 -14.29
CA PRO A 99 -4.12 12.68 -15.43
C PRO A 99 -4.61 11.75 -16.55
N SER A 100 -3.91 10.63 -16.74
CA SER A 100 -4.18 9.63 -17.77
C SER A 100 -5.24 8.60 -17.36
N GLU A 101 -5.77 8.67 -16.14
CA GLU A 101 -6.69 7.65 -15.63
C GLU A 101 -8.14 8.14 -15.46
N PRO A 102 -9.13 7.33 -15.87
CA PRO A 102 -10.52 7.59 -15.54
C PRO A 102 -10.73 7.67 -14.02
N LYS A 103 -11.58 8.60 -13.56
CA LYS A 103 -11.94 8.75 -12.14
C LYS A 103 -12.40 7.45 -11.48
N ALA A 104 -13.02 6.55 -12.26
CA ALA A 104 -13.43 5.22 -11.81
C ALA A 104 -12.25 4.28 -11.45
N SER A 105 -11.10 4.42 -12.12
CA SER A 105 -9.86 3.68 -11.82
C SER A 105 -9.27 4.12 -10.48
N SER A 106 -9.15 5.44 -10.28
CA SER A 106 -8.70 6.03 -9.01
C SER A 106 -9.59 5.62 -7.84
N MET A 107 -10.92 5.63 -8.01
CA MET A 107 -11.84 5.20 -6.94
C MET A 107 -11.70 3.70 -6.62
N ARG A 108 -11.46 2.85 -7.64
CA ARG A 108 -11.21 1.41 -7.43
C ARG A 108 -9.98 1.17 -6.57
N ARG A 109 -8.87 1.89 -6.80
CA ARG A 109 -7.66 1.77 -5.96
C ARG A 109 -7.93 2.05 -4.49
N VAL A 110 -8.60 3.18 -4.23
CA VAL A 110 -9.01 3.56 -2.87
C VAL A 110 -9.88 2.47 -2.25
N ILE A 111 -10.88 1.96 -2.98
CA ILE A 111 -11.76 0.89 -2.50
C ILE A 111 -10.96 -0.37 -2.14
N TYR A 112 -10.03 -0.82 -2.97
CA TYR A 112 -9.24 -2.02 -2.67
C TYR A 112 -8.31 -1.85 -1.47
N ARG A 113 -7.74 -0.67 -1.27
CA ARG A 113 -6.90 -0.37 -0.09
C ARG A 113 -7.73 -0.35 1.20
N ILE A 114 -8.90 0.28 1.16
CA ILE A 114 -9.83 0.29 2.30
C ILE A 114 -10.37 -1.13 2.55
N ALA A 115 -10.70 -1.89 1.52
CA ALA A 115 -11.11 -3.29 1.66
C ALA A 115 -10.00 -4.15 2.30
N SER A 116 -8.74 -3.96 1.90
CA SER A 116 -7.59 -4.62 2.52
C SER A 116 -7.43 -4.21 3.99
N ALA A 117 -7.55 -2.91 4.31
CA ALA A 117 -7.50 -2.43 5.70
C ALA A 117 -8.62 -3.05 6.56
N VAL A 118 -9.84 -3.18 6.02
CA VAL A 118 -10.95 -3.86 6.69
C VAL A 118 -10.66 -5.35 6.86
N ALA A 119 -10.11 -6.04 5.86
CA ALA A 119 -9.73 -7.45 5.96
C ALA A 119 -8.67 -7.67 7.04
N VAL A 120 -7.67 -6.77 7.13
CA VAL A 120 -6.65 -6.78 8.18
C VAL A 120 -7.25 -6.53 9.56
N LEU A 121 -8.23 -5.62 9.67
CA LEU A 121 -8.94 -5.37 10.93
C LEU A 121 -9.74 -6.60 11.38
N LEU A 122 -10.44 -7.26 10.47
CA LEU A 122 -11.16 -8.51 10.75
C LEU A 122 -10.18 -9.61 11.16
N LEU A 123 -9.04 -9.74 10.48
CA LEU A 123 -7.99 -10.68 10.85
C LEU A 123 -7.45 -10.39 12.25
N ALA A 124 -7.26 -9.13 12.62
CA ALA A 124 -6.81 -8.77 13.96
C ALA A 124 -7.83 -9.14 15.02
N TYR A 125 -9.11 -8.93 14.74
CA TYR A 125 -10.22 -9.25 15.65
C TYR A 125 -10.40 -10.76 15.84
N PHE A 126 -10.37 -11.54 14.76
CA PHE A 126 -10.53 -13.00 14.80
C PHE A 126 -9.22 -13.76 15.02
N GLY A 127 -8.07 -13.10 14.96
CA GLY A 127 -6.75 -13.71 15.05
C GLY A 127 -6.35 -14.15 16.46
N TYR A 128 -7.22 -13.99 17.46
CA TYR A 128 -6.94 -14.44 18.82
C TYR A 128 -6.69 -15.96 18.84
N GLY A 129 -5.57 -16.36 19.45
CA GLY A 129 -5.15 -17.76 19.51
C GLY A 129 -4.47 -18.29 18.24
N MET A 130 -4.28 -17.46 17.20
CA MET A 130 -3.51 -17.86 16.02
C MET A 130 -2.01 -17.99 16.33
N PHE A 131 -1.39 -18.99 15.69
CA PHE A 131 0.07 -19.12 15.64
C PHE A 131 0.69 -18.12 14.65
N LEU A 132 2.00 -17.90 14.76
CA LEU A 132 2.74 -16.91 13.97
C LEU A 132 2.61 -17.12 12.45
N LEU A 133 2.74 -18.36 11.97
CA LEU A 133 2.77 -18.68 10.55
C LEU A 133 1.46 -18.34 9.81
N PRO A 134 0.27 -18.84 10.21
CA PRO A 134 -0.97 -18.48 9.52
C PRO A 134 -1.23 -16.97 9.55
N PHE A 135 -0.89 -16.30 10.67
CA PHE A 135 -1.05 -14.87 10.80
C PHE A 135 -0.21 -14.08 9.77
N ILE A 136 1.10 -14.37 9.68
CA ILE A 136 1.98 -13.61 8.77
C ILE A 136 1.67 -13.89 7.29
N VAL A 137 1.24 -15.11 6.96
CA VAL A 137 0.83 -15.49 5.60
C VAL A 137 -0.41 -14.71 5.19
N LEU A 138 -1.45 -14.68 6.04
CA LEU A 138 -2.67 -13.93 5.77
C LEU A 138 -2.42 -12.43 5.67
N MET A 139 -1.57 -11.89 6.55
CA MET A 139 -1.13 -10.50 6.47
C MET A 139 -0.46 -10.19 5.12
N ALA A 140 0.50 -11.00 4.70
CA ALA A 140 1.19 -10.83 3.43
C ALA A 140 0.23 -10.87 2.25
N VAL A 141 -0.74 -11.80 2.26
CA VAL A 141 -1.79 -11.90 1.22
C VAL A 141 -2.65 -10.63 1.18
N PHE A 142 -3.13 -10.15 2.32
CA PHE A 142 -3.97 -8.95 2.35
C PHE A 142 -3.22 -7.69 1.92
N THR A 143 -1.94 -7.55 2.27
CA THR A 143 -1.12 -6.42 1.81
C THR A 143 -0.71 -6.52 0.35
N ALA A 144 -0.53 -7.73 -0.19
CA ALA A 144 -0.13 -7.93 -1.59
C ALA A 144 -1.32 -7.83 -2.56
N THR A 145 -2.53 -8.17 -2.10
CA THR A 145 -3.75 -8.12 -2.92
C THR A 145 -3.97 -6.78 -3.64
N PRO A 146 -3.95 -5.60 -2.97
CA PRO A 146 -4.13 -4.32 -3.66
C PRO A 146 -3.04 -4.05 -4.71
N VAL A 147 -1.79 -4.42 -4.43
CA VAL A 147 -0.67 -4.30 -5.39
C VAL A 147 -0.90 -5.17 -6.61
N ILE A 148 -1.27 -6.44 -6.42
CA ILE A 148 -1.48 -7.37 -7.53
C ILE A 148 -2.64 -6.91 -8.40
N ILE A 149 -3.73 -6.46 -7.79
CA ILE A 149 -4.88 -5.92 -8.53
C ILE A 149 -4.47 -4.68 -9.33
N GLU A 150 -3.69 -3.78 -8.74
CA GLU A 150 -3.19 -2.60 -9.46
C GLU A 150 -2.24 -2.99 -10.61
N VAL A 151 -1.31 -3.92 -10.41
CA VAL A 151 -0.42 -4.37 -11.48
C VAL A 151 -1.21 -5.04 -12.61
N VAL A 152 -2.16 -5.92 -12.29
CA VAL A 152 -2.93 -6.69 -13.29
C VAL A 152 -3.95 -5.83 -14.03
N PHE A 153 -4.65 -4.93 -13.33
CA PHE A 153 -5.75 -4.16 -13.90
C PHE A 153 -5.38 -2.69 -14.20
N GLY A 154 -4.32 -2.17 -13.60
CA GLY A 154 -3.80 -0.82 -13.81
C GLY A 154 -2.77 -0.73 -14.93
N THR A 155 -2.08 -1.82 -15.27
CA THR A 155 -1.26 -1.90 -16.50
C THR A 155 -2.11 -2.14 -17.75
N GLY A 156 -3.11 -1.27 -17.96
CA GLY A 156 -3.47 -0.93 -19.33
C GLY A 156 -2.28 -0.17 -19.92
N ILE A 157 -1.31 -0.89 -20.49
CA ILE A 157 -0.23 -0.32 -21.30
C ILE A 157 -0.93 0.45 -22.42
N ALA A 158 -1.18 1.74 -22.22
CA ALA A 158 -1.35 2.66 -23.32
C ALA A 158 0.05 2.77 -23.95
N PRO A 159 0.22 2.39 -25.22
CA PRO A 159 1.44 2.69 -25.94
C PRO A 159 1.70 4.20 -25.79
N SER A 160 2.83 4.56 -25.18
CA SER A 160 3.24 5.94 -25.03
C SER A 160 3.71 6.45 -26.38
N ASP A 161 2.79 6.70 -27.30
CA ASP A 161 3.08 7.14 -28.68
C ASP A 161 3.27 8.66 -28.76
N HIS A 162 3.16 9.38 -27.63
CA HIS A 162 3.20 10.84 -27.59
C HIS A 162 4.61 11.43 -27.86
N TRP A 163 5.65 10.61 -28.00
CA TRP A 163 6.97 11.08 -28.44
C TRP A 163 7.11 11.18 -29.98
N HIS A 164 6.20 10.55 -30.74
CA HIS A 164 6.24 10.60 -32.21
C HIS A 164 5.48 11.78 -32.81
N THR A 165 4.55 12.41 -32.09
CA THR A 165 3.69 13.47 -32.62
C THR A 165 4.23 14.89 -32.43
N SER A 166 5.26 15.08 -31.61
CA SER A 166 5.89 16.41 -31.39
C SER A 166 7.01 16.75 -32.37
N ALA A 167 7.49 15.80 -33.18
CA ALA A 167 8.62 16.00 -34.09
C ALA A 167 8.25 16.53 -35.50
N THR A 168 6.97 16.65 -35.86
CA THR A 168 6.56 17.00 -37.24
C THR A 168 5.86 18.36 -37.39
N SER A 169 5.79 19.21 -36.36
CA SER A 169 5.14 20.54 -36.47
C SER A 169 6.10 21.73 -36.68
N VAL A 170 7.36 21.48 -37.04
CA VAL A 170 8.22 22.56 -37.58
C VAL A 170 7.76 22.85 -39.01
N LYS A 171 6.89 23.85 -39.17
CA LYS A 171 6.55 24.42 -40.47
C LYS A 171 7.82 24.97 -41.14
N PRO A 172 8.16 24.56 -42.37
CA PRO A 172 9.22 25.20 -43.12
C PRO A 172 8.69 26.49 -43.75
N GLY A 173 9.22 27.63 -43.29
CA GLY A 173 9.27 28.90 -44.01
C GLY A 173 7.96 29.68 -44.16
N GLU A 174 7.86 30.80 -43.44
CA GLU A 174 7.39 32.11 -43.92
C GLU A 174 8.19 33.21 -43.23
#